data_AF-A0A7I7SLB0-F1
#
_entry.id   AF-A0A7I7SLB0-F1
#
_cell.length_a   1.000
_cell.length_b   1.000
_cell.length_c   1.000
_cell.angle_alpha   90.00
_cell.angle_beta   90.00
_cell.angle_gamma   90.00
#
_symmetry.space_group_name_H-M   'P 1'
#
loop_
_entity.id
_entity.type
_entity.pdbx_description
1 polymer ?
#
loop_
_entity_poly.entity_id
_entity_poly.type
_entity_poly.pdbx_seq_one_letter_code
_entity_poly.pdbx_strand_id
1 'polypeptide(L)'
;MPTRYRNHNGYLLRWDDEGLLFDPGGGTRCQMVLAGVPASAVNRLCLTHFHGYHCLGVPGIIQRSSLDRVDHPISAHFPASGAQHFARLRHASIFYDTVGVREEPIEAAGPVAVGAFGVSELADGADMLVIGATFLAHDEDLAVRYGHLTARQAAGVAAACGVAYAGARATLGRALSGGKSHAQGDGLFLPGVGDEVGVGGLAG
;
A
#
# COMPACT_ATOMS: atom_id res chain seq x y z
N MET A 1 8.92 -7.14 10.17
CA MET A 1 9.35 -8.45 9.60
C MET A 1 8.15 -9.36 9.50
N PRO A 2 8.10 -10.29 8.52
CA PRO A 2 6.94 -11.15 8.34
C PRO A 2 6.86 -12.13 9.51
N THR A 3 5.65 -12.53 9.87
CA THR A 3 5.36 -13.53 10.90
C THR A 3 4.47 -14.60 10.32
N ARG A 4 4.20 -15.68 11.09
CA ARG A 4 3.26 -16.73 10.68
C ARG A 4 1.85 -16.19 10.36
N TYR A 5 1.51 -15.01 10.88
CA TYR A 5 0.16 -14.44 10.80
C TYR A 5 0.12 -13.09 10.07
N ARG A 6 1.27 -12.51 9.70
CA ARG A 6 1.35 -11.23 8.98
C ARG A 6 2.44 -11.27 7.92
N ASN A 7 2.06 -10.93 6.68
CA ASN A 7 3.03 -10.74 5.62
C ASN A 7 3.71 -9.34 5.71
N HIS A 8 4.67 -9.08 4.82
CA HIS A 8 5.19 -7.74 4.56
C HIS A 8 4.09 -6.74 4.15
N ASN A 9 4.44 -5.46 4.00
CA ASN A 9 3.47 -4.45 3.56
C ASN A 9 2.90 -4.79 2.18
N GLY A 10 1.71 -4.28 1.90
CA GLY A 10 1.01 -4.46 0.65
C GLY A 10 -0.47 -4.12 0.82
N TYR A 11 -0.92 -3.09 0.10
CA TYR A 11 -2.32 -2.67 0.10
C TYR A 11 -2.78 -2.50 -1.34
N LEU A 12 -3.90 -3.10 -1.71
CA LEU A 12 -4.55 -2.81 -2.98
C LEU A 12 -5.77 -1.95 -2.70
N LEU A 13 -5.73 -0.70 -3.15
CA LEU A 13 -6.90 0.16 -3.25
C LEU A 13 -7.56 -0.10 -4.60
N ARG A 14 -8.87 -0.37 -4.59
CA ARG A 14 -9.69 -0.43 -5.80
C ARG A 14 -10.53 0.83 -5.85
N TRP A 15 -10.41 1.59 -6.91
CA TRP A 15 -11.15 2.82 -7.13
C TRP A 15 -11.68 2.82 -8.55
N ASP A 16 -13.00 2.74 -8.70
CA ASP A 16 -13.67 2.49 -9.98
C ASP A 16 -13.05 1.27 -10.70
N ASP A 17 -12.54 1.47 -11.91
CA ASP A 17 -11.89 0.45 -12.75
C ASP A 17 -10.37 0.38 -12.55
N GLU A 18 -9.79 1.18 -11.64
CA GLU A 18 -8.35 1.18 -11.34
C GLU A 18 -8.03 0.49 -10.01
N GLY A 19 -6.93 -0.29 -10.01
CA GLY A 19 -6.30 -0.80 -8.80
C GLY A 19 -4.91 -0.21 -8.56
N LEU A 20 -4.72 0.36 -7.37
CA LEU A 20 -3.49 0.97 -6.91
C LEU A 20 -2.86 0.08 -5.84
N LEU A 21 -1.72 -0.54 -6.16
CA LEU A 21 -0.98 -1.41 -5.27
C LEU A 21 0.14 -0.63 -4.57
N PHE A 22 -0.02 -0.40 -3.26
CA PHE A 22 0.95 0.30 -2.43
C PHE A 22 1.89 -0.68 -1.73
N ASP A 23 3.19 -0.39 -1.81
CA ASP A 23 4.27 -1.03 -1.07
C ASP A 23 4.21 -2.57 -1.05
N PRO A 24 4.18 -3.26 -2.21
CA PRO A 24 4.20 -4.71 -2.23
C PRO A 24 5.56 -5.23 -1.76
N GLY A 25 5.63 -5.60 -0.48
CA GLY A 25 6.74 -6.34 0.09
C GLY A 25 6.77 -7.81 -0.37
N GLY A 26 7.76 -8.55 0.12
CA GLY A 26 7.90 -9.97 -0.20
C GLY A 26 6.61 -10.75 0.08
N GLY A 27 6.20 -11.62 -0.84
CA GLY A 27 5.02 -12.48 -0.71
C GLY A 27 3.68 -11.85 -1.12
N THR A 28 3.62 -10.57 -1.51
CA THR A 28 2.37 -9.91 -1.92
C THR A 28 1.63 -10.66 -3.05
N ARG A 29 2.36 -11.19 -4.04
CA ARG A 29 1.76 -12.04 -5.09
C ARG A 29 1.01 -13.26 -4.53
N CYS A 30 1.56 -13.91 -3.50
CA CYS A 30 0.88 -15.04 -2.86
C CYS A 30 -0.38 -14.57 -2.13
N GLN A 31 -0.34 -13.41 -1.48
CA GLN A 31 -1.53 -12.84 -0.83
C GLN A 31 -2.62 -12.47 -1.84
N MET A 32 -2.25 -11.91 -2.99
CA MET A 32 -3.21 -11.64 -4.07
C MET A 32 -3.91 -12.91 -4.55
N VAL A 33 -3.16 -14.01 -4.77
CA VAL A 33 -3.76 -15.30 -5.14
C VAL A 33 -4.73 -15.81 -4.07
N LEU A 34 -4.35 -15.71 -2.79
CA LEU A 34 -5.22 -16.12 -1.68
C LEU A 34 -6.48 -15.26 -1.58
N ALA A 35 -6.38 -13.97 -1.91
CA ALA A 35 -7.49 -13.01 -1.94
C ALA A 35 -8.30 -13.06 -3.25
N GLY A 36 -7.96 -13.92 -4.21
CA GLY A 36 -8.64 -13.99 -5.51
C GLY A 36 -8.43 -12.75 -6.39
N VAL A 37 -7.36 -11.98 -6.15
CA VAL A 37 -7.05 -10.76 -6.90
C VAL A 37 -6.09 -11.08 -8.06
N PRO A 38 -6.49 -10.85 -9.32
CA PRO A 38 -5.63 -11.09 -10.48
C PRO A 38 -4.56 -10.00 -10.63
N ALA A 39 -3.47 -10.31 -11.34
CA ALA A 39 -2.42 -9.32 -11.64
C ALA A 39 -2.90 -8.17 -12.54
N SER A 40 -3.93 -8.42 -13.38
CA SER A 40 -4.60 -7.39 -14.19
C SER A 40 -5.37 -6.38 -13.36
N ALA A 41 -5.63 -6.65 -12.07
CA ALA A 41 -6.22 -5.66 -11.18
C ALA A 41 -5.22 -4.58 -10.73
N VAL A 42 -3.95 -4.63 -11.17
CA VAL A 42 -2.92 -3.66 -10.79
C VAL A 42 -2.64 -2.72 -11.96
N ASN A 43 -3.20 -1.52 -11.89
CA ASN A 43 -2.98 -0.45 -12.87
C ASN A 43 -1.83 0.47 -12.43
N ARG A 44 -1.66 0.63 -11.11
CA ARG A 44 -0.62 1.47 -10.52
C ARG A 44 0.13 0.75 -9.43
N LEU A 45 1.44 0.94 -9.41
CA LEU A 45 2.36 0.43 -8.43
C LEU A 45 2.98 1.60 -7.68
N CYS A 46 2.68 1.75 -6.40
CA CYS A 46 3.10 2.90 -5.60
C CYS A 46 4.07 2.45 -4.52
N LEU A 47 5.32 2.94 -4.57
CA LEU A 47 6.34 2.67 -3.56
C LEU A 47 6.60 3.92 -2.75
N THR A 48 6.47 3.84 -1.44
CA THR A 48 6.83 4.92 -0.53
C THR A 48 8.35 5.04 -0.39
N HIS A 49 9.06 3.90 -0.37
CA HIS A 49 10.52 3.82 -0.29
C HIS A 49 11.03 2.38 -0.59
N PHE A 50 12.35 2.20 -0.64
CA PHE A 50 12.99 0.95 -1.10
C PHE A 50 13.53 0.04 0.01
N HIS A 51 12.91 0.05 1.20
CA HIS A 51 13.19 -1.00 2.16
C HIS A 51 12.53 -2.32 1.72
N GLY A 52 13.22 -3.44 1.89
CA GLY A 52 12.79 -4.71 1.29
C GLY A 52 11.38 -5.17 1.70
N TYR A 53 10.89 -4.76 2.86
CA TYR A 53 9.54 -5.07 3.33
C TYR A 53 8.42 -4.24 2.69
N HIS A 54 8.76 -3.30 1.79
CA HIS A 54 7.84 -2.51 0.95
C HIS A 54 8.00 -2.80 -0.55
N CYS A 55 9.16 -3.30 -1.00
CA CYS A 55 9.45 -3.34 -2.44
C CYS A 55 9.85 -4.72 -3.00
N LEU A 56 10.15 -5.73 -2.17
CA LEU A 56 10.58 -7.05 -2.68
C LEU A 56 9.47 -7.85 -3.38
N GLY A 57 8.22 -7.39 -3.34
CA GLY A 57 7.11 -7.96 -4.11
C GLY A 57 7.05 -7.46 -5.55
N VAL A 58 7.64 -6.30 -5.85
CA VAL A 58 7.64 -5.67 -7.19
C VAL A 58 8.05 -6.63 -8.32
N PRO A 59 9.16 -7.39 -8.22
CA PRO A 59 9.55 -8.29 -9.29
C PRO A 59 8.46 -9.33 -9.59
N GLY A 60 7.84 -9.89 -8.55
CA GLY A 60 6.81 -10.91 -8.68
C GLY A 60 5.50 -10.38 -9.27
N ILE A 61 5.18 -9.10 -9.06
CA ILE A 61 4.02 -8.44 -9.69
C ILE A 61 4.29 -8.24 -11.18
N ILE A 62 5.39 -7.57 -11.54
CA ILE A 62 5.71 -7.27 -12.94
C ILE A 62 5.85 -8.55 -13.77
N GLN A 63 6.59 -9.53 -13.27
CA GLN A 63 6.77 -10.81 -13.96
C GLN A 63 5.44 -11.54 -14.15
N ARG A 64 4.55 -11.48 -13.15
CA ARG A 64 3.24 -12.11 -13.28
C ARG A 64 2.36 -11.38 -14.29
N SER A 65 2.34 -10.05 -14.29
CA SER A 65 1.59 -9.27 -15.27
C SER A 65 2.08 -9.51 -16.71
N SER A 66 3.40 -9.64 -16.91
CA SER A 66 3.96 -10.03 -18.20
C SER A 66 3.57 -11.46 -18.62
N LEU A 67 3.63 -12.41 -17.69
CA LEU A 67 3.24 -13.80 -17.92
C LEU A 67 1.75 -13.92 -18.31
N ASP A 68 0.89 -13.19 -17.61
CA ASP A 68 -0.56 -13.16 -17.87
C ASP A 68 -0.93 -12.31 -19.09
N ARG A 69 0.06 -11.63 -19.72
CA ARG A 69 -0.12 -10.72 -20.86
C ARG A 69 -1.18 -9.65 -20.61
N VAL A 70 -1.08 -9.00 -19.44
CA VAL A 70 -1.91 -7.84 -19.10
C VAL A 70 -1.83 -6.80 -20.24
N ASP A 71 -2.98 -6.35 -20.70
CA ASP A 71 -3.15 -5.56 -21.92
C ASP A 71 -3.05 -4.04 -21.70
N HIS A 72 -2.96 -3.61 -20.44
CA HIS A 72 -2.73 -2.23 -20.06
C HIS A 72 -1.34 -2.06 -19.39
N PRO A 73 -0.73 -0.86 -19.49
CA PRO A 73 0.51 -0.58 -18.77
C PRO A 73 0.27 -0.50 -17.27
N ILE A 74 1.34 -0.71 -16.50
CA ILE A 74 1.42 -0.42 -15.07
C ILE A 74 2.17 0.90 -14.90
N SER A 75 1.55 1.87 -14.24
CA SER A 75 2.22 3.13 -13.88
C SER A 75 2.91 2.96 -12.53
N ALA A 76 4.23 3.15 -12.48
CA ALA A 76 5.06 2.94 -11.30
C ALA A 76 5.48 4.28 -10.68
N HIS A 77 4.97 4.54 -9.48
CA HIS A 77 5.23 5.73 -8.68
C HIS A 77 6.21 5.42 -7.57
N PHE A 78 7.29 6.19 -7.47
CA PHE A 78 8.33 5.99 -6.45
C PHE A 78 9.19 7.25 -6.28
N PRO A 79 9.88 7.44 -5.14
CA PRO A 79 10.82 8.55 -4.99
C PRO A 79 11.90 8.53 -6.08
N ALA A 80 12.13 9.67 -6.74
CA ALA A 80 13.11 9.78 -7.84
C ALA A 80 14.52 9.32 -7.42
N SER A 81 14.89 9.56 -6.16
CA SER A 81 16.16 9.10 -5.56
C SER A 81 16.32 7.56 -5.56
N GLY A 82 15.23 6.82 -5.69
CA GLY A 82 15.19 5.37 -5.70
C GLY A 82 15.15 4.72 -7.09
N ALA A 83 15.22 5.49 -8.19
CA ALA A 83 15.12 4.97 -9.56
C ALA A 83 16.04 3.78 -9.85
N GLN A 84 17.30 3.83 -9.37
CA GLN A 84 18.23 2.71 -9.53
C GLN A 84 17.74 1.42 -8.84
N HIS A 85 17.10 1.53 -7.69
CA HIS A 85 16.54 0.39 -6.96
C HIS A 85 15.32 -0.16 -7.70
N PHE A 86 14.47 0.70 -8.24
CA PHE A 86 13.33 0.27 -9.06
C PHE A 86 13.78 -0.51 -10.30
N ALA A 87 14.75 0.02 -11.05
CA ALA A 87 15.30 -0.66 -12.23
C ALA A 87 15.86 -2.05 -11.88
N ARG A 88 16.56 -2.18 -10.74
CA ARG A 88 17.06 -3.47 -10.24
C ARG A 88 15.94 -4.44 -9.86
N LEU A 89 14.86 -3.95 -9.23
CA LEU A 89 13.71 -4.78 -8.87
C LEU A 89 12.96 -5.26 -10.11
N ARG A 90 12.69 -4.37 -11.06
CA ARG A 90 12.02 -4.69 -12.33
C ARG A 90 12.73 -5.81 -13.09
N HIS A 91 14.06 -5.79 -13.11
CA HIS A 91 14.89 -6.75 -13.82
C HIS A 91 15.67 -7.70 -12.90
N ALA A 92 15.12 -8.03 -11.73
CA ALA A 92 15.80 -8.84 -10.72
C ALA A 92 16.09 -10.29 -11.17
N SER A 93 15.36 -10.80 -12.17
CA SER A 93 15.56 -12.13 -12.75
C SER A 93 15.15 -12.17 -14.21
N ILE A 94 15.45 -13.27 -14.90
CA ILE A 94 15.10 -13.49 -16.30
C ILE A 94 13.59 -13.74 -16.43
N PHE A 95 12.94 -13.03 -17.35
CA PHE A 95 11.55 -13.24 -17.78
C PHE A 95 11.32 -12.56 -19.14
N TYR A 96 10.19 -12.83 -19.77
CA TYR A 96 9.74 -12.08 -20.93
C TYR A 96 9.10 -10.78 -20.45
N ASP A 97 9.78 -9.65 -20.62
CA ASP A 97 9.26 -8.33 -20.23
C ASP A 97 8.29 -7.81 -21.29
N THR A 98 7.01 -8.19 -21.18
CA THR A 98 5.96 -7.89 -22.16
C THR A 98 4.98 -6.84 -21.68
N VAL A 99 4.77 -6.70 -20.37
CA VAL A 99 3.90 -5.66 -19.82
C VAL A 99 4.57 -4.30 -19.94
N GLY A 100 3.81 -3.29 -20.38
CA GLY A 100 4.29 -1.92 -20.34
C GLY A 100 4.43 -1.45 -18.89
N VAL A 101 5.60 -0.95 -18.50
CA VAL A 101 5.78 -0.25 -17.22
C VAL A 101 6.17 1.19 -17.51
N ARG A 102 5.31 2.14 -17.08
CA ARG A 102 5.56 3.57 -17.18
C ARG A 102 6.08 4.06 -15.83
N GLU A 103 7.30 4.55 -15.79
CA GLU A 103 7.91 5.08 -14.57
C GLU A 103 7.51 6.55 -14.38
N GLU A 104 6.92 6.89 -13.24
CA GLU A 104 6.46 8.22 -12.84
C GLU A 104 7.15 8.59 -11.49
N PRO A 105 8.46 8.89 -11.51
CA PRO A 105 9.21 9.20 -10.30
C PRO A 105 8.77 10.53 -9.66
N ILE A 106 8.70 10.54 -8.33
CA ILE A 106 8.27 11.70 -7.53
C ILE A 106 9.50 12.45 -7.01
N GLU A 107 9.66 13.71 -7.43
CA GLU A 107 10.79 14.57 -7.04
C GLU A 107 10.53 15.42 -5.80
N ALA A 108 9.28 15.80 -5.56
CA ALA A 108 8.89 16.67 -4.46
C ALA A 108 7.50 16.29 -3.93
N ALA A 109 7.16 16.80 -2.74
CA ALA A 109 5.82 16.65 -2.19
C ALA A 109 4.78 17.32 -3.11
N GLY A 110 3.64 16.66 -3.31
CA GLY A 110 2.57 17.11 -4.18
C GLY A 110 1.75 15.92 -4.68
N PRO A 111 0.86 16.13 -5.66
CA PRO A 111 0.10 15.08 -6.29
C PRO A 111 0.98 13.93 -6.80
N VAL A 112 0.66 12.70 -6.39
CA VAL A 112 1.39 11.50 -6.84
C VAL A 112 0.84 10.98 -8.16
N ALA A 113 -0.48 11.07 -8.36
CA ALA A 113 -1.12 10.68 -9.61
C ALA A 113 -2.33 11.57 -9.89
N VAL A 114 -2.54 11.88 -11.17
CA VAL A 114 -3.74 12.55 -11.69
C VAL A 114 -4.34 11.66 -12.76
N GLY A 115 -5.63 11.31 -12.62
CA GLY A 115 -6.33 10.45 -13.56
C GLY A 115 -7.84 10.64 -13.50
N ALA A 116 -8.59 9.74 -14.14
CA ALA A 116 -10.05 9.75 -14.08
C ALA A 116 -10.58 9.60 -12.64
N PHE A 117 -9.78 9.02 -11.74
CA PHE A 117 -10.02 8.89 -10.30
C PHE A 117 -9.69 10.17 -9.48
N GLY A 118 -9.29 11.28 -10.12
CA GLY A 118 -8.95 12.54 -9.44
C GLY A 118 -7.46 12.72 -9.15
N VAL A 119 -7.15 13.57 -8.16
CA VAL A 119 -5.80 13.96 -7.72
C VAL A 119 -5.51 13.30 -6.37
N SER A 120 -4.37 12.60 -6.23
CA SER A 120 -3.92 12.07 -4.93
C SER A 120 -2.98 13.03 -4.21
N GLU A 121 -3.49 13.79 -3.23
CA GLU A 121 -2.72 14.68 -2.35
C GLU A 121 -2.63 14.15 -0.91
N LEU A 122 -1.86 14.86 -0.06
CA LEU A 122 -1.72 14.58 1.36
C LEU A 122 -3.09 14.62 2.06
N ALA A 123 -3.23 13.82 3.13
CA ALA A 123 -4.48 13.33 3.73
C ALA A 123 -5.54 14.33 4.26
N ASP A 124 -5.41 15.63 4.03
CA ASP A 124 -6.37 16.63 4.55
C ASP A 124 -7.76 16.44 3.92
N GLY A 125 -8.75 16.09 4.74
CA GLY A 125 -10.11 15.78 4.30
C GLY A 125 -10.26 14.45 3.54
N ALA A 126 -9.26 13.55 3.59
CA ALA A 126 -9.37 12.25 2.93
C ALA A 126 -10.45 11.37 3.57
N ASP A 127 -11.23 10.65 2.75
CA ASP A 127 -12.22 9.71 3.27
C ASP A 127 -11.56 8.59 4.09
N MET A 128 -10.36 8.14 3.69
CA MET A 128 -9.61 7.09 4.39
C MET A 128 -8.10 7.38 4.43
N LEU A 129 -7.53 7.31 5.63
CA LEU A 129 -6.08 7.34 5.86
C LEU A 129 -5.55 5.97 6.27
N VAL A 130 -4.61 5.41 5.50
CA VAL A 130 -3.80 4.26 5.92
C VAL A 130 -2.45 4.78 6.41
N ILE A 131 -2.16 4.59 7.70
CA ILE A 131 -0.95 5.11 8.33
C ILE A 131 -0.21 4.00 9.09
N GLY A 132 1.11 3.98 8.97
CA GLY A 132 1.96 3.04 9.69
C GLY A 132 2.01 3.38 11.18
N ALA A 133 1.77 2.40 12.05
CA ALA A 133 1.85 2.56 13.51
C ALA A 133 2.68 1.41 14.10
N THR A 134 4.00 1.53 13.99
CA THR A 134 4.89 0.40 14.27
C THR A 134 4.97 0.05 15.75
N PHE A 135 4.86 1.05 16.61
CA PHE A 135 5.14 0.95 18.04
C PHE A 135 3.90 1.23 18.90
N LEU A 136 3.91 0.69 20.12
CA LEU A 136 2.91 1.02 21.14
C LEU A 136 3.21 2.40 21.73
N ALA A 137 2.22 3.01 22.38
CA ALA A 137 2.36 4.36 22.94
C ALA A 137 3.48 4.47 24.00
N HIS A 138 3.87 3.38 24.64
CA HIS A 138 4.98 3.37 25.60
C HIS A 138 6.37 3.22 24.94
N ASP A 139 6.42 2.90 23.64
CA ASP A 139 7.65 2.71 22.86
C ASP A 139 7.97 3.94 21.99
N GLU A 140 7.55 5.13 22.41
CA GLU A 140 7.70 6.37 21.64
C GLU A 140 9.17 6.68 21.32
N ASP A 141 10.08 6.45 22.26
CA ASP A 141 11.52 6.63 22.06
C ASP A 141 12.08 5.73 20.95
N LEU A 142 11.54 4.50 20.82
CA LEU A 142 11.91 3.58 19.74
C LEU A 142 11.29 4.02 18.42
N ALA A 143 10.04 4.50 18.45
CA ALA A 143 9.37 5.04 17.28
C ALA A 143 10.18 6.20 16.67
N VAL A 144 10.57 7.19 17.48
CA VAL A 144 11.39 8.31 17.04
C VAL A 144 12.74 7.84 16.51
N ARG A 145 13.44 6.96 17.26
CA ARG A 145 14.78 6.48 16.89
C ARG A 145 14.80 5.76 15.54
N TYR A 146 13.73 5.05 15.20
CA TYR A 146 13.64 4.27 13.95
C TYR A 146 12.78 4.94 12.87
N GLY A 147 12.38 6.20 13.06
CA GLY A 147 11.59 6.95 12.06
C GLY A 147 10.19 6.38 11.83
N HIS A 148 9.56 5.87 12.88
CA HIS A 148 8.21 5.31 12.89
C HIS A 148 7.27 6.10 13.81
N LEU A 149 5.96 5.83 13.70
CA LEU A 149 4.94 6.37 14.59
C LEU A 149 4.48 5.31 15.59
N THR A 150 4.04 5.78 16.76
CA THR A 150 3.20 5.00 17.66
C THR A 150 1.74 5.01 17.18
N ALA A 151 0.93 4.05 17.64
CA ALA A 151 -0.52 4.07 17.40
C ALA A 151 -1.19 5.38 17.85
N ARG A 152 -0.72 5.99 18.94
CA ARG A 152 -1.22 7.29 19.44
C ARG A 152 -0.85 8.43 18.48
N GLN A 153 0.38 8.47 18.00
CA GLN A 153 0.82 9.50 17.05
C GLN A 153 0.09 9.34 15.70
N ALA A 154 -0.08 8.11 15.21
CA ALA A 154 -0.87 7.83 14.00
C ALA A 154 -2.33 8.27 14.13
N ALA A 155 -2.96 8.04 15.29
CA ALA A 155 -4.31 8.53 15.58
C ALA A 155 -4.38 10.07 15.64
N GLY A 156 -3.34 10.72 16.20
CA GLY A 156 -3.24 12.18 16.23
C GLY A 156 -3.13 12.80 14.83
N VAL A 157 -2.36 12.18 13.94
CA VAL A 157 -2.27 12.59 12.52
C VAL A 157 -3.63 12.44 11.83
N ALA A 158 -4.31 11.30 12.01
CA ALA A 158 -5.63 11.08 11.43
C ALA A 158 -6.65 12.14 11.89
N ALA A 159 -6.68 12.43 13.20
CA ALA A 159 -7.56 13.45 13.76
C ALA A 159 -7.23 14.86 13.23
N ALA A 160 -5.95 15.20 13.09
CA ALA A 160 -5.53 16.50 12.55
C ALA A 160 -5.89 16.66 11.06
N CYS A 161 -5.96 15.56 10.31
CA CYS A 161 -6.34 15.55 8.90
C CYS A 161 -7.86 15.47 8.66
N GLY A 162 -8.68 15.38 9.72
CA GLY A 162 -10.14 15.38 9.59
C GLY A 162 -10.72 14.19 8.81
N VAL A 163 -10.04 13.04 8.80
CA VAL A 163 -10.43 11.89 7.98
C VAL A 163 -11.61 11.11 8.57
N ALA A 164 -12.50 10.63 7.72
CA ALA A 164 -13.67 9.84 8.15
C ALA A 164 -13.27 8.44 8.65
N TYR A 165 -12.25 7.83 8.03
CA TYR A 165 -11.73 6.50 8.40
C TYR A 165 -10.21 6.50 8.56
N ALA A 166 -9.70 5.84 9.60
CA ALA A 166 -8.26 5.68 9.82
C ALA A 166 -7.88 4.21 10.05
N GLY A 167 -7.00 3.66 9.23
CA GLY A 167 -6.39 2.35 9.42
C GLY A 167 -4.97 2.48 9.96
N ALA A 168 -4.70 2.03 11.19
CA ALA A 168 -3.35 1.97 11.75
C ALA A 168 -2.76 0.57 11.63
N ARG A 169 -1.64 0.42 10.92
CA ARG A 169 -0.96 -0.88 10.83
C ARG A 169 0.00 -1.11 11.99
N ALA A 170 -0.40 -1.93 12.95
CA ALA A 170 0.47 -2.40 14.04
C ALA A 170 1.40 -3.54 13.58
N THR A 171 2.71 -3.33 13.65
CA THR A 171 3.73 -4.34 13.26
C THR A 171 4.13 -5.28 14.40
N LEU A 172 3.95 -4.86 15.66
CA LEU A 172 4.17 -5.66 16.87
C LEU A 172 2.82 -6.01 17.52
N GLY A 173 2.20 -7.10 17.06
CA GLY A 173 0.94 -7.59 17.62
C GLY A 173 0.41 -8.81 16.88
N ARG A 174 -0.26 -9.71 17.61
CA ARG A 174 -0.93 -10.89 17.07
C ARG A 174 -1.91 -10.44 15.98
N ALA A 175 -1.76 -10.91 14.74
CA ALA A 175 -2.79 -10.69 13.73
C ALA A 175 -4.07 -11.42 14.15
N LEU A 176 -5.18 -10.70 14.12
CA LEU A 176 -6.49 -11.33 14.03
C LEU A 176 -6.60 -11.88 12.60
N SER A 177 -6.91 -13.16 12.47
CA SER A 177 -7.09 -13.81 11.18
C SER A 177 -8.47 -13.48 10.61
N GLY A 178 -8.49 -13.01 9.36
CA GLY A 178 -9.56 -13.12 8.37
C GLY A 178 -10.99 -12.82 8.83
N GLY A 179 -11.49 -11.65 8.45
CA GLY A 179 -12.91 -11.35 8.43
C GLY A 179 -13.21 -10.23 7.44
N LYS A 180 -14.38 -10.28 6.77
CA LYS A 180 -14.93 -9.09 6.11
C LYS A 180 -15.22 -8.07 7.20
N SER A 181 -14.41 -7.02 7.25
CA SER A 181 -14.55 -5.96 8.24
C SER A 181 -15.22 -4.78 7.54
N HIS A 182 -16.53 -4.63 7.72
CA HIS A 182 -17.19 -3.39 7.32
C HIS A 182 -16.78 -2.30 8.33
N ALA A 183 -16.14 -1.24 7.86
CA ALA A 183 -16.00 -0.03 8.65
C ALA A 183 -17.40 0.59 8.81
N GLN A 184 -18.11 0.21 9.87
CA GLN A 184 -19.32 0.90 10.31
C GLN A 184 -18.96 1.79 11.50
N GLY A 185 -18.83 3.10 11.22
CA GLY A 185 -18.63 4.15 12.21
C GLY A 185 -17.29 4.89 12.11
N ASP A 186 -17.28 6.13 12.59
CA ASP A 186 -16.09 6.96 12.78
C ASP A 186 -15.12 6.24 13.73
N GLY A 187 -13.88 5.98 13.31
CA GLY A 187 -12.91 5.35 14.21
C GLY A 187 -11.64 4.78 13.58
N LEU A 188 -10.66 4.54 14.46
CA LEU A 188 -9.40 3.87 14.14
C LEU A 188 -9.58 2.35 14.08
N PHE A 189 -9.26 1.74 12.94
CA PHE A 189 -9.29 0.28 12.74
C PHE A 189 -7.88 -0.31 12.56
N LEU A 190 -7.70 -1.57 12.97
CA LEU A 190 -6.44 -2.31 12.86
C LEU A 190 -6.57 -3.43 11.79
N PRO A 191 -6.18 -3.19 10.53
CA PRO A 191 -6.38 -4.17 9.46
C PRO A 191 -5.60 -5.47 9.66
N GLY A 192 -6.30 -6.59 9.46
CA GLY A 192 -5.79 -7.95 9.31
C GLY A 192 -5.28 -8.23 7.90
N VAL A 193 -4.71 -9.41 7.70
CA VAL A 193 -4.28 -9.87 6.36
C VAL A 193 -5.52 -10.35 5.59
N GLY A 194 -5.77 -9.77 4.41
CA GLY A 194 -6.89 -10.14 3.55
C GLY A 194 -8.21 -9.45 3.90
N ASP A 195 -8.19 -8.48 4.81
CA ASP A 195 -9.37 -7.67 5.12
C ASP A 195 -9.70 -6.75 3.92
N GLU A 196 -10.98 -6.69 3.57
CA GLU A 196 -11.53 -5.73 2.61
C GLU A 196 -12.30 -4.67 3.40
N VAL A 197 -12.02 -3.39 3.12
CA VAL A 197 -12.73 -2.25 3.72
C VAL A 197 -13.35 -1.46 2.58
N GLY A 198 -14.68 -1.37 2.55
CA GLY A 198 -15.40 -0.51 1.63
C GLY A 198 -15.52 0.89 2.20
N VAL A 199 -15.10 1.90 1.44
CA VAL A 199 -15.34 3.32 1.75
C VAL A 199 -16.54 3.73 0.89
N GLY A 200 -17.72 3.80 1.49
CA GLY A 200 -18.94 4.24 0.82
C GLY A 200 -19.27 5.67 1.21
N GLY A 201 -19.74 6.48 0.25
CA GLY A 201 -20.25 7.81 0.54
C GLY A 201 -21.41 7.74 1.54
N LEU A 202 -21.43 8.67 2.49
CA LEU A 202 -22.67 9.11 3.11
C LEU A 202 -23.62 9.48 1.96
N ALA A 203 -24.59 8.61 1.66
CA ALA A 203 -25.71 9.01 0.84
C ALA A 203 -26.49 10.07 1.63
N GLY A 204 -26.32 11.33 1.23
CA GLY A 204 -27.02 12.50 1.76
C GLY A 204 -26.93 13.64 0.76
#